data_AF-A0A1F8H2Z9-F1
#
_entry.id   AF-A0A1F8H2Z9-F1
#
_cell.length_a   1.000
_cell.length_b   1.000
_cell.length_c   1.000
_cell.angle_alpha   90.00
_cell.angle_beta   90.00
_cell.angle_gamma   90.00
#
_symmetry.space_group_name_H-M   'P 1'
#
loop_
_entity.id
_entity.type
_entity.pdbx_description
1 polymer ?
#
loop_
_entity_poly.entity_id
_entity_poly.type
_entity_poly.pdbx_seq_one_letter_code
_entity_poly.pdbx_strand_id
1 'polypeptide(L)'
;MMPAFSKEKEKEFLAVIRLLLVRRPDISILGLQEALNQNGYRFHREYVTKLQKKVLTERIHRIEDRQLLSKEIAEFEDLIGVTANELWRIILAKNSSNHEKIRAIGTLVNNRSVLLEKKFNAGVFEKQLGKVKAEPVLTPEQRQMVSNALDYVHSLSLQNQGS
;
A
#
# COMPACT_ATOMS: atom_id res chain seq x y z
N MET A 1 4.22 42.84 3.73
CA MET A 1 3.18 41.88 4.16
C MET A 1 2.31 41.60 2.94
N MET A 2 2.25 40.35 2.44
CA MET A 2 1.48 40.04 1.22
C MET A 2 -0.03 39.90 1.54
N PRO A 3 -0.93 40.39 0.67
CA PRO A 3 -2.36 40.24 0.87
C PRO A 3 -2.76 38.76 0.78
N ALA A 4 -3.51 38.29 1.78
CA ALA A 4 -4.05 36.93 1.79
C ALA A 4 -5.16 36.83 0.73
N PHE A 5 -4.98 35.97 -0.28
CA PHE A 5 -6.05 35.62 -1.21
C PHE A 5 -7.17 34.85 -0.47
N SER A 6 -8.40 34.93 -0.97
CA SER A 6 -9.49 34.09 -0.46
C SER A 6 -9.17 32.60 -0.67
N LYS A 7 -9.66 31.75 0.24
CA LYS A 7 -9.44 30.29 0.17
C LYS A 7 -9.89 29.67 -1.15
N GLU A 8 -10.89 30.26 -1.81
CA GLU A 8 -11.41 29.83 -3.11
C GLU A 8 -10.43 30.09 -4.25
N LYS A 9 -9.84 31.29 -4.31
CA LYS A 9 -8.82 31.61 -5.31
C LYS A 9 -7.57 30.75 -5.15
N GLU A 10 -7.17 30.45 -3.91
CA GLU A 10 -6.05 29.55 -3.67
C GLU A 10 -6.33 28.13 -4.22
N LYS A 11 -7.56 27.61 -4.07
CA LYS A 11 -7.96 26.31 -4.64
C LYS A 11 -7.88 26.30 -6.17
N GLU A 12 -8.32 27.38 -6.81
CA GLU A 12 -8.23 27.56 -8.26
C GLU A 12 -6.78 27.50 -8.73
N PHE A 13 -5.87 28.25 -8.08
CA PHE A 13 -4.44 28.24 -8.43
C PHE A 13 -3.81 26.86 -8.25
N LEU A 14 -4.16 26.15 -7.18
CA LEU A 14 -3.70 24.78 -6.96
C LEU A 14 -4.19 23.82 -8.04
N ALA A 15 -5.43 23.98 -8.53
CA ALA A 15 -5.97 23.16 -9.61
C ALA A 15 -5.20 23.35 -10.93
N VAL A 16 -4.88 24.61 -11.28
CA VAL A 16 -4.07 24.93 -12.47
C VAL A 16 -2.66 24.34 -12.35
N ILE A 17 -2.01 24.50 -11.19
CA ILE A 17 -0.68 23.95 -10.94
C ILE A 17 -0.68 22.42 -11.00
N ARG A 18 -1.71 21.76 -10.46
CA ARG A 18 -1.88 20.30 -10.59
C ARG A 18 -1.92 19.88 -12.05
N LEU A 19 -2.74 20.54 -12.87
CA LEU A 19 -2.86 20.23 -14.30
C LEU A 19 -1.52 20.40 -15.04
N LEU A 20 -0.78 21.47 -14.73
CA LEU A 20 0.54 21.73 -15.32
C LEU A 20 1.56 20.65 -14.94
N LEU A 21 1.61 20.25 -13.67
CA LEU A 21 2.50 19.20 -13.18
C LEU A 21 2.14 17.81 -13.72
N VAL A 22 0.87 17.55 -14.04
CA VAL A 22 0.45 16.29 -14.70
C VAL A 22 0.93 16.27 -16.16
N ARG A 23 0.79 17.40 -16.87
CA ARG A 23 1.20 17.50 -18.28
C ARG A 23 2.71 17.57 -18.48
N ARG A 24 3.43 18.22 -17.55
CA ARG A 24 4.88 18.43 -17.59
C ARG A 24 5.47 18.20 -16.19
N PRO A 25 5.80 16.95 -15.83
CA PRO A 25 6.29 16.60 -14.50
C PRO A 25 7.58 17.32 -14.10
N ASP A 26 8.48 17.55 -15.06
CA ASP A 26 9.81 18.13 -14.84
C ASP A 26 9.85 19.66 -15.02
N ILE A 27 8.68 20.31 -15.02
CA ILE A 27 8.59 21.76 -15.22
C ILE A 27 9.32 22.51 -14.10
N SER A 28 10.26 23.38 -14.49
CA SER A 28 10.98 24.23 -13.55
C SER A 28 10.06 25.27 -12.92
N ILE A 29 10.44 25.83 -11.77
CA ILE A 29 9.68 26.92 -11.12
C ILE A 29 9.46 28.11 -12.07
N LEU A 30 10.48 28.45 -12.86
CA LEU A 30 10.39 29.52 -13.86
C LEU A 30 9.39 29.17 -14.97
N GLY A 31 9.41 27.93 -15.46
CA GLY A 31 8.43 27.46 -16.45
C GLY A 31 7.00 27.41 -15.89
N LEU A 32 6.85 27.07 -14.61
CA LEU A 32 5.57 27.12 -13.89
C LEU A 32 5.05 28.56 -13.78
N GLN A 33 5.93 29.50 -13.44
CA GLN A 33 5.60 30.92 -13.37
C GLN A 33 5.19 31.47 -14.73
N GLU A 34 5.92 31.13 -15.79
CA GLU A 34 5.62 31.55 -17.15
C GLU A 34 4.29 30.97 -17.64
N ALA A 35 4.03 29.68 -17.38
CA ALA A 35 2.74 29.07 -17.69
C ALA A 35 1.58 29.70 -16.91
N LEU A 36 1.77 30.08 -15.66
CA LEU A 36 0.76 30.80 -14.88
C LEU A 36 0.53 32.22 -15.42
N ASN A 37 1.60 32.91 -15.81
CA ASN A 37 1.52 34.23 -16.44
C ASN A 37 0.73 34.19 -17.76
N GLN A 38 0.91 33.14 -18.58
CA GLN A 38 0.16 32.92 -19.82
C GLN A 38 -1.35 32.71 -19.56
N ASN A 39 -1.71 32.17 -18.39
CA ASN A 39 -3.10 32.01 -17.96
C ASN A 39 -3.65 33.26 -17.23
N GLY A 40 -2.96 34.40 -17.31
CA GLY A 40 -3.39 35.67 -16.70
C GLY A 40 -3.04 35.83 -15.22
N TYR A 41 -2.35 34.87 -14.60
CA TYR A 41 -1.97 34.94 -13.19
C TYR A 41 -0.51 35.37 -13.03
N ARG A 42 -0.29 36.56 -12.46
CA ARG A 42 1.07 37.06 -12.17
C ARG A 42 1.41 36.84 -10.69
N PHE A 43 2.29 35.88 -10.43
CA PHE A 43 2.76 35.56 -9.10
C PHE A 43 4.27 35.72 -8.95
N HIS A 44 4.70 36.07 -7.73
CA HIS A 44 6.11 36.03 -7.37
C HIS A 44 6.62 34.58 -7.29
N ARG A 45 7.89 34.38 -7.63
CA ARG A 45 8.54 33.05 -7.66
C ARG A 45 8.36 32.26 -6.37
N GLU A 46 8.49 32.92 -5.22
CA GLU A 46 8.33 32.29 -3.90
C GLU A 46 6.91 31.77 -3.67
N TYR A 47 5.90 32.50 -4.14
CA TYR A 47 4.50 32.10 -4.01
C TYR A 47 4.19 30.89 -4.91
N VAL A 48 4.69 30.88 -6.14
CA VAL A 48 4.62 29.72 -7.05
C VAL A 48 5.29 28.50 -6.42
N THR A 49 6.45 28.70 -5.78
CA THR A 49 7.18 27.62 -5.09
C THR A 49 6.36 27.06 -3.91
N LYS A 50 5.73 27.92 -3.12
CA LYS A 50 4.83 27.50 -2.03
C LYS A 50 3.65 26.68 -2.54
N LEU A 51 2.99 27.13 -3.61
CA LEU A 51 1.85 26.42 -4.20
C LEU A 51 2.27 25.06 -4.80
N GLN A 52 3.40 25.02 -5.51
CA GLN A 52 3.94 23.76 -6.03
C GLN A 52 4.25 22.78 -4.89
N LYS A 53 4.93 23.22 -3.83
CA LYS A 53 5.19 22.40 -2.65
C LYS A 53 3.90 21.86 -2.04
N LYS A 54 2.87 22.69 -1.90
CA LYS A 54 1.57 22.27 -1.38
C LYS A 54 0.93 21.17 -2.23
N VAL A 55 0.96 21.31 -3.55
CA VAL A 55 0.47 20.27 -4.48
C VAL A 55 1.28 18.98 -4.37
N LEU A 56 2.61 19.08 -4.29
CA LEU A 56 3.49 17.92 -4.16
C LEU A 56 3.29 17.20 -2.82
N THR A 57 3.18 17.94 -1.71
CA THR A 57 2.87 17.39 -0.39
C THR A 57 1.50 16.73 -0.37
N GLU A 58 0.47 17.33 -0.95
CA GLU A 58 -0.84 16.69 -1.09
C GLU A 58 -0.79 15.42 -1.96
N ARG A 59 0.07 15.40 -3.00
CA ARG A 59 0.26 14.22 -3.85
C ARG A 59 0.95 13.10 -3.10
N ILE A 60 2.01 13.42 -2.36
CA ILE A 60 2.72 12.49 -1.49
C ILE A 60 1.76 11.96 -0.43
N HIS A 61 1.02 12.84 0.25
CA HIS A 61 0.05 12.43 1.26
C HIS A 61 -1.09 11.60 0.68
N ARG A 62 -1.53 11.82 -0.57
CA ARG A 62 -2.51 10.92 -1.24
C ARG A 62 -1.93 9.55 -1.56
N ILE A 63 -0.67 9.48 -1.97
CA ILE A 63 0.04 8.21 -2.17
C ILE A 63 0.24 7.49 -0.83
N GLU A 64 0.50 8.25 0.23
CA GLU A 64 0.64 7.78 1.61
C GLU A 64 -0.71 7.62 2.32
N ASP A 65 -1.83 7.99 1.68
CA ASP A 65 -3.15 7.96 2.30
C ASP A 65 -3.62 6.50 2.40
N ARG A 66 -3.17 5.88 3.49
CA ARG A 66 -3.44 4.51 3.85
C ARG A 66 -4.94 4.23 3.95
N GLN A 67 -5.77 5.24 4.19
CA GLN A 67 -7.22 5.07 4.26
C GLN A 67 -7.82 4.87 2.87
N LEU A 68 -7.35 5.65 1.88
CA LEU A 68 -7.72 5.44 0.49
C LEU A 68 -7.29 4.05 0.01
N LEU A 69 -6.03 3.67 0.25
CA LEU A 69 -5.53 2.35 -0.14
C LEU A 69 -6.29 1.21 0.54
N SER A 70 -6.61 1.33 1.83
CA SER A 70 -7.39 0.31 2.55
C SER A 70 -8.83 0.23 2.05
N LYS A 71 -9.44 1.37 1.68
CA LYS A 71 -10.78 1.42 1.10
C LYS A 71 -10.82 0.73 -0.27
N GLU A 72 -9.89 1.05 -1.16
CA GLU A 72 -9.78 0.43 -2.49
C GLU A 72 -9.58 -1.10 -2.39
N ILE A 73 -8.78 -1.56 -1.41
CA ILE A 73 -8.62 -3.00 -1.16
C ILE A 73 -9.93 -3.62 -0.70
N ALA A 74 -10.66 -2.98 0.22
CA ALA A 74 -11.94 -3.50 0.71
C ALA A 74 -12.98 -3.59 -0.41
N GLU A 75 -13.10 -2.55 -1.25
CA GLU A 75 -13.99 -2.57 -2.42
C GLU A 75 -13.60 -3.69 -3.41
N PHE A 76 -12.30 -3.93 -3.58
CA PHE A 76 -11.80 -5.04 -4.41
C PHE A 76 -12.13 -6.42 -3.82
N GLU A 77 -12.09 -6.57 -2.48
CA GLU A 77 -12.53 -7.78 -1.79
C GLU A 77 -14.02 -8.05 -1.99
N ASP A 78 -14.84 -7.03 -1.86
CA ASP A 78 -16.29 -7.14 -2.06
C ASP A 78 -16.62 -7.58 -3.48
N LEU A 79 -15.96 -6.98 -4.49
CA LEU A 79 -16.13 -7.35 -5.89
C LEU A 79 -15.70 -8.79 -6.17
N ILE A 80 -14.59 -9.23 -5.58
CA ILE A 80 -14.15 -10.63 -5.67
C ILE A 80 -15.16 -11.55 -4.98
N GLY A 81 -15.74 -11.15 -3.85
CA GLY A 81 -16.76 -11.91 -3.15
C GLY A 81 -18.02 -12.11 -4.00
N VAL A 82 -18.52 -11.04 -4.62
CA VAL A 82 -19.66 -11.11 -5.55
C VAL A 82 -19.33 -12.02 -6.75
N THR A 83 -18.15 -11.82 -7.36
CA THR A 83 -17.71 -12.63 -8.50
C THR A 83 -17.57 -14.11 -8.11
N ALA A 84 -17.04 -14.39 -6.92
CA ALA A 84 -16.86 -15.75 -6.42
C ALA A 84 -18.20 -16.47 -6.25
N ASN A 85 -19.24 -15.78 -5.79
CA ASN A 85 -20.58 -16.34 -5.68
C ASN A 85 -21.14 -16.76 -7.05
N GLU A 86 -20.97 -15.93 -8.09
CA GLU A 86 -21.39 -16.30 -9.45
C GLU A 86 -20.58 -17.45 -10.04
N LEU A 87 -19.26 -17.46 -9.81
CA LEU A 87 -18.40 -18.57 -10.23
C LEU A 87 -18.80 -19.88 -9.54
N TRP A 88 -19.15 -19.85 -8.25
CA TRP A 88 -19.69 -21.02 -7.55
C TRP A 88 -21.00 -21.51 -8.14
N ARG A 89 -21.89 -20.62 -8.57
CA ARG A 89 -23.12 -21.02 -9.27
C ARG A 89 -22.82 -21.77 -10.57
N ILE A 90 -21.83 -21.31 -11.35
CA ILE A 90 -21.38 -22.00 -12.57
C ILE A 90 -20.81 -23.38 -12.24
N ILE A 91 -20.00 -23.47 -11.18
CA ILE A 91 -19.39 -24.74 -10.75
C ILE A 91 -20.45 -25.76 -10.34
N LEU A 92 -21.46 -25.32 -9.57
CA LEU A 92 -22.51 -26.18 -9.02
C LEU A 92 -23.66 -26.43 -10.01
N ALA A 93 -23.76 -25.66 -11.08
CA ALA A 93 -24.81 -25.84 -12.08
C ALA A 93 -24.70 -27.21 -12.76
N LYS A 94 -25.83 -27.90 -12.85
CA LYS A 94 -25.93 -29.21 -13.52
C LYS A 94 -25.71 -29.13 -15.03
N ASN A 95 -26.07 -27.99 -15.64
CA ASN A 95 -26.03 -27.79 -17.08
C ASN A 95 -24.71 -27.17 -17.57
N SER A 96 -23.81 -26.76 -16.67
CA SER A 96 -22.52 -26.21 -17.06
C SER A 96 -21.58 -27.31 -17.50
N SER A 97 -20.89 -27.06 -18.61
CA SER A 97 -19.88 -27.97 -19.15
C SER A 97 -18.67 -28.08 -18.21
N ASN A 98 -17.95 -29.19 -18.29
CA ASN A 98 -16.71 -29.38 -17.52
C ASN A 98 -15.69 -28.27 -17.80
N HIS A 99 -15.62 -27.77 -19.02
CA HIS A 99 -14.73 -26.67 -19.39
C HIS A 99 -15.10 -25.36 -18.67
N GLU A 100 -16.38 -25.02 -18.60
CA GLU A 100 -16.85 -23.84 -17.84
C GLU A 100 -16.55 -23.96 -16.35
N LYS A 101 -16.73 -25.17 -15.78
CA LYS A 101 -16.41 -25.43 -14.37
C LYS A 101 -14.92 -25.28 -14.08
N ILE A 102 -14.07 -25.88 -14.92
CA ILE A 102 -12.61 -25.77 -14.79
C ILE A 102 -12.17 -24.31 -14.91
N ARG A 103 -12.73 -23.57 -15.89
CA ARG A 103 -12.44 -22.15 -16.07
C ARG A 103 -12.86 -21.33 -14.85
N ALA A 104 -14.05 -21.58 -14.31
CA ALA A 104 -14.55 -20.89 -13.13
C ALA A 104 -13.68 -21.14 -11.89
N ILE A 105 -13.24 -22.40 -11.68
CA ILE A 105 -12.29 -22.74 -10.61
C ILE A 105 -10.96 -22.03 -10.81
N GLY A 106 -10.42 -22.04 -12.03
CA GLY A 106 -9.18 -21.32 -12.37
C GLY A 106 -9.29 -19.83 -12.10
N THR A 107 -10.42 -19.20 -12.46
CA THR A 107 -10.68 -17.79 -12.17
C THR A 107 -10.81 -17.52 -10.67
N LEU A 108 -11.44 -18.40 -9.88
CA LEU A 108 -11.50 -18.27 -8.42
C LEU A 108 -10.10 -18.25 -7.80
N VAL A 109 -9.24 -19.21 -8.19
CA VAL A 109 -7.85 -19.29 -7.71
C VAL A 109 -7.08 -18.04 -8.11
N ASN A 110 -7.18 -17.61 -9.38
CA ASN A 110 -6.51 -16.42 -9.86
C ASN A 110 -6.95 -15.16 -9.11
N ASN A 111 -8.26 -14.97 -8.91
CA ASN A 111 -8.79 -13.82 -8.17
C ASN A 111 -8.22 -13.78 -6.75
N ARG A 112 -8.11 -14.94 -6.09
CA ARG A 112 -7.54 -15.01 -4.74
C ARG A 112 -6.05 -14.70 -4.73
N SER A 113 -5.30 -15.19 -5.69
CA SER A 113 -3.87 -14.89 -5.86
C SER A 113 -3.63 -13.40 -6.11
N VAL A 114 -4.39 -12.79 -7.02
CA VAL A 114 -4.30 -11.35 -7.31
C VAL A 114 -4.62 -10.53 -6.06
N LEU A 115 -5.69 -10.85 -5.33
CA LEU A 115 -6.02 -10.15 -4.09
C LEU A 115 -4.89 -10.24 -3.05
N LEU A 116 -4.31 -11.43 -2.89
CA LEU A 116 -3.19 -11.65 -1.97
C LEU A 116 -1.99 -10.78 -2.36
N GLU A 117 -1.63 -10.75 -3.64
CA GLU A 117 -0.54 -9.92 -4.17
C GLU A 117 -0.79 -8.43 -3.94
N LYS A 118 -2.01 -7.94 -4.23
CA LYS A 118 -2.38 -6.54 -3.99
C LYS A 118 -2.32 -6.17 -2.51
N LYS A 119 -2.75 -7.06 -1.61
CA LYS A 119 -2.63 -6.86 -0.16
C LYS A 119 -1.18 -6.84 0.31
N PHE A 120 -0.33 -7.68 -0.26
CA PHE A 120 1.11 -7.71 0.04
C PHE A 120 1.79 -6.42 -0.44
N ASN A 121 1.59 -6.03 -1.70
CA ASN A 121 2.12 -4.80 -2.28
C ASN A 121 1.63 -3.53 -1.57
N ALA A 122 0.45 -3.59 -0.96
CA ALA A 122 -0.10 -2.51 -0.13
C ALA A 122 0.42 -2.49 1.33
N GLY A 123 1.34 -3.41 1.68
CA GLY A 123 1.91 -3.52 3.02
C GLY A 123 0.89 -3.92 4.09
N VAL A 124 -0.21 -4.60 3.73
CA VAL A 124 -1.24 -5.04 4.69
C VAL A 124 -0.66 -6.07 5.67
N PHE A 125 0.23 -6.94 5.19
CA PHE A 125 0.82 -8.01 6.01
C PHE A 125 2.04 -7.56 6.83
N GLU A 126 2.83 -6.60 6.35
CA GLU A 126 3.89 -5.95 7.16
C GLU A 126 3.31 -5.29 8.42
N LYS A 127 2.10 -4.70 8.31
CA LYS A 127 1.36 -4.13 9.45
C LYS A 127 0.94 -5.16 10.50
N GLN A 128 0.80 -6.43 10.15
CA GLN A 128 0.44 -7.49 11.10
C GLN A 128 1.68 -8.08 11.79
N LEU A 129 2.80 -8.21 11.08
CA LEU A 129 4.07 -8.68 11.66
C LEU A 129 4.59 -7.72 12.75
N GLY A 130 4.47 -6.40 12.56
CA GLY A 130 4.81 -5.42 13.60
C GLY A 130 3.83 -5.33 14.78
N LYS A 131 2.64 -5.95 14.67
CA LYS A 131 1.63 -6.00 15.75
C LYS A 131 1.70 -7.27 16.58
N VAL A 132 2.40 -8.29 16.11
CA VAL A 132 2.84 -9.39 16.97
C VAL A 132 3.95 -8.82 17.84
N LYS A 133 3.58 -8.22 18.97
CA LYS A 133 4.51 -8.14 20.09
C LYS A 133 4.84 -9.59 20.41
N ALA A 134 5.98 -10.06 19.92
CA ALA A 134 6.54 -11.32 20.37
C ALA A 134 6.77 -11.12 21.87
N GLU A 135 5.85 -11.62 22.69
CA GLU A 135 6.17 -11.88 24.08
C GLU A 135 7.42 -12.77 24.04
N PRO A 136 8.46 -12.44 24.82
CA PRO A 136 9.66 -13.27 24.85
C PRO A 136 9.22 -14.68 25.26
N VAL A 137 9.25 -15.61 24.29
CA VAL A 137 8.70 -16.98 24.40
C VAL A 137 9.37 -17.79 25.53
N LEU A 138 10.48 -17.30 26.07
CA LEU A 138 11.15 -17.86 27.24
C LEU A 138 11.59 -16.73 28.18
N THR A 139 11.23 -16.85 29.45
CA THR A 139 11.81 -16.03 30.53
C THR A 139 13.33 -16.28 30.61
N PRO A 140 14.11 -15.35 31.20
CA PRO A 140 15.56 -15.55 31.36
C PRO A 140 15.92 -16.88 32.03
N GLU A 141 15.12 -17.30 33.02
CA GLU A 141 15.27 -18.59 33.71
C GLU A 141 15.03 -19.78 32.76
N GLN A 142 13.98 -19.72 31.94
CA GLN A 142 13.68 -20.77 30.96
C GLN A 142 14.75 -20.88 29.88
N ARG A 143 15.36 -19.76 29.46
CA ARG A 143 16.50 -19.79 28.53
C ARG A 143 17.73 -20.46 29.14
N GLN A 144 18.00 -20.19 30.42
CA GLN A 144 19.11 -20.82 31.12
C GLN A 144 18.90 -22.33 31.27
N MET A 145 17.66 -22.75 31.55
CA MET A 145 17.32 -24.18 31.62
C MET A 145 17.52 -24.89 30.28
N VAL A 146 17.10 -24.27 29.17
CA VAL A 146 17.30 -24.83 27.82
C VAL A 146 18.79 -24.89 27.47
N SER A 147 19.58 -23.85 27.80
CA SER A 147 21.02 -23.86 27.59
C SER A 147 21.69 -25.01 28.35
N ASN A 148 21.40 -25.14 29.65
CA ASN A 148 21.97 -26.19 30.49
C ASN A 148 21.59 -27.60 29.99
N ALA A 149 20.36 -27.77 29.48
CA ALA A 149 19.91 -29.04 28.91
C ALA A 149 20.65 -29.39 27.61
N LEU A 150 20.92 -28.40 26.75
CA LEU A 150 21.69 -28.59 25.52
C LEU A 150 23.15 -28.92 25.82
N ASP A 151 23.77 -28.24 26.78
CA ASP A 151 25.14 -28.49 27.22
C ASP A 151 25.30 -29.89 27.82
N TYR A 152 24.27 -30.36 28.56
CA TYR A 152 24.24 -31.72 29.09
C TYR A 152 24.13 -32.77 27.98
N VAL A 153 23.22 -32.58 27.01
CA VAL A 153 23.10 -33.49 25.85
C VAL A 153 24.38 -33.53 25.03
N HIS A 154 25.03 -32.38 24.84
CA HIS A 154 26.30 -32.29 24.13
C HIS A 154 27.42 -33.03 24.88
N SER A 155 27.52 -32.88 26.21
CA SER A 155 28.53 -33.59 27.00
C SER A 155 28.31 -35.11 27.01
N LEU A 156 27.07 -35.59 27.04
CA LEU A 156 26.74 -37.02 26.87
C LEU A 156 27.12 -37.54 25.48
N SER A 157 26.93 -36.73 24.43
CA SER A 157 27.31 -37.12 23.07
C SER A 157 28.83 -37.27 22.90
N LEU A 158 29.61 -36.46 23.63
CA LEU A 158 31.08 -36.54 23.64
C LEU A 158 31.60 -37.73 24.48
N GLN A 159 30.93 -38.08 25.58
CA GLN A 159 31.28 -39.27 26.36
C GLN A 159 31.04 -40.57 25.58
N ASN A 160 29.98 -40.63 24.77
CA ASN A 160 29.66 -41.80 23.95
C ASN A 160 30.51 -41.94 22.67
N GLN A 161 31.33 -40.95 22.33
CA GLN A 161 32.29 -41.03 21.22
C GLN A 161 33.71 -41.43 21.66
N GLY A 162 33.92 -41.61 22.98
CA GLY A 162 35.19 -42.01 23.58
C GLY A 162 35.21 -43.39 24.23
N SER A 163 34.24 -44.26 23.94
CA SER A 163 34.21 -45.68 24.35
C SER A 163 34.25 -46.61 23.14
#